data_AF-A0A2E5FNK9-F1
#
_entry.id   AF-A0A2E5FNK9-F1
#
_cell.length_a   1.000
_cell.length_b   1.000
_cell.length_c   1.000
_cell.angle_alpha   90.00
_cell.angle_beta   90.00
_cell.angle_gamma   90.00
#
_symmetry.space_group_name_H-M   'P 1'
#
loop_
_entity.id
_entity.type
_entity.pdbx_description
1 polymer ?
#
loop_
_entity_poly.entity_id
_entity_poly.type
_entity_poly.pdbx_seq_one_letter_code
_entity_poly.pdbx_strand_id
1 'polypeptide(L)'
;MTIFALSTGPGISGLAVIRISGSGCKTILQKMVSGKMPKPRIATLRRINKINTSQLIDEGLILWFPGPKSYTGEDILEMHVHGSIAVIKAIQDSLSKVEECRIAEPGEFTKLAFLNGKINLLKAESIGDLIASETDIQRHQALDIMSGQHGMKYEKWRSQLLKILSNVEAKIDFPEDDLPNDILGNIKASSHEIKIQIQKVLDDKRVGERIREGFKIAILGPANAGKSSLLNYLSKRDVAIVSEIAGTTRDVIETHLNLDGYPVILSDTAGIRDAKDEIERKGVKLALKKAENADLNIVVIEPKSGYFTGVLKGLVNSDRTILVVNKSDLGTQNIEKELSIFKPIYISIKKEINLDKLILVIRDKLKNKFISTEDTIITRERHRQHLSQCVEHLENFENKNSEGDFDKAAEDLRLATRHLGMIVGKVDVEEILGSIFNDFCIGK
;
A
#
# COMPACT_ATOMS: atom_id res chain seq x y z
N MET A 1 27.09 14.66 -3.96
CA MET A 1 26.64 13.30 -4.33
C MET A 1 25.51 13.35 -5.36
N THR A 2 25.64 12.57 -6.43
CA THR A 2 24.67 12.41 -7.54
C THR A 2 24.24 10.96 -7.61
N ILE A 3 22.96 10.70 -7.85
CA ILE A 3 22.41 9.35 -7.95
C ILE A 3 21.85 9.08 -9.35
N PHE A 4 21.87 7.83 -9.79
CA PHE A 4 21.25 7.41 -11.04
C PHE A 4 20.59 6.03 -10.95
N ALA A 5 19.58 5.80 -11.77
CA ALA A 5 18.93 4.50 -11.89
C ALA A 5 18.12 4.39 -13.18
N LEU A 6 17.78 3.14 -13.55
CA LEU A 6 16.74 2.86 -14.54
C LEU A 6 15.37 3.15 -13.91
N SER A 7 14.59 4.08 -14.48
CA SER A 7 13.26 4.46 -14.00
C SER A 7 12.11 3.74 -14.71
N THR A 8 12.39 3.01 -15.80
CA THR A 8 11.43 2.13 -16.47
C THR A 8 11.52 0.70 -15.93
N GLY A 9 10.47 -0.10 -16.15
CA GLY A 9 10.50 -1.52 -15.81
C GLY A 9 11.69 -2.25 -16.45
N PRO A 10 12.28 -3.25 -15.77
CA PRO A 10 13.39 -4.03 -16.31
C PRO A 10 12.92 -4.90 -17.47
N GLY A 11 13.84 -5.25 -18.37
CA GLY A 11 13.57 -6.13 -19.52
C GLY A 11 13.79 -5.42 -20.86
N ILE A 12 13.35 -6.08 -21.93
CA ILE A 12 13.45 -5.57 -23.29
C ILE A 12 12.25 -4.65 -23.56
N SER A 13 12.51 -3.42 -24.00
CA SER A 13 11.47 -2.45 -24.36
C SER A 13 11.91 -1.55 -25.52
N GLY A 14 10.94 -0.92 -26.19
CA GLY A 14 11.23 0.10 -27.20
C GLY A 14 11.91 1.34 -26.63
N LEU A 15 11.71 1.62 -25.33
CA LEU A 15 12.25 2.79 -24.63
C LEU A 15 12.58 2.45 -23.18
N ALA A 16 13.73 2.92 -22.72
CA ALA A 16 14.17 2.94 -21.34
C ALA A 16 14.51 4.37 -20.91
N VAL A 17 14.14 4.73 -19.68
CA VAL A 17 14.47 6.03 -19.10
C VAL A 17 15.48 5.81 -17.98
N ILE A 18 16.67 6.39 -18.13
CA ILE A 18 17.68 6.45 -17.08
C ILE A 18 17.62 7.85 -16.47
N ARG A 19 17.27 7.90 -15.18
CA ARG A 19 17.16 9.15 -14.43
C ARG A 19 18.40 9.34 -13.57
N ILE A 20 18.86 10.57 -13.52
CA ILE A 20 20.00 11.02 -12.73
C ILE A 20 19.54 12.26 -11.93
N SER A 21 19.87 12.35 -10.64
CA SER A 21 19.57 13.49 -9.77
C SER A 21 20.81 13.92 -9.00
N GLY A 22 21.01 15.23 -8.86
CA GLY A 22 22.08 15.83 -8.05
C GLY A 22 22.94 16.82 -8.80
N SER A 23 23.88 17.45 -8.10
CA SER A 23 24.74 18.53 -8.62
C SER A 23 25.63 18.12 -9.81
N GLY A 24 25.92 16.82 -9.97
CA GLY A 24 26.73 16.28 -11.04
C GLY A 24 26.03 16.17 -12.40
N CYS A 25 24.72 16.43 -12.50
CA CYS A 25 23.95 16.28 -13.75
C CYS A 25 24.55 17.04 -14.93
N LYS A 26 24.99 18.30 -14.70
CA LYS A 26 25.61 19.12 -15.75
C LYS A 26 26.93 18.55 -16.23
N THR A 27 27.76 18.05 -15.32
CA THR A 27 29.05 17.42 -15.62
C THR A 27 28.86 16.13 -16.43
N ILE A 28 27.90 15.29 -16.02
CA ILE A 28 27.55 14.05 -16.73
C ILE A 28 27.11 14.36 -18.17
N LEU A 29 26.23 15.35 -18.32
CA LEU A 29 25.73 15.79 -19.61
C LEU A 29 26.86 16.24 -20.54
N GLN A 30 27.82 17.02 -20.02
CA GLN A 30 28.99 17.46 -20.80
C GLN A 30 29.93 16.31 -21.18
N LYS A 31 30.08 15.29 -20.33
CA LYS A 31 30.99 14.15 -20.55
C LYS A 31 30.42 13.09 -21.48
N MET A 32 29.11 12.85 -21.45
CA MET A 32 28.47 11.76 -22.19
C MET A 32 27.75 12.21 -23.46
N VAL A 33 27.28 13.45 -23.51
CA VAL A 33 26.39 13.90 -24.59
C VAL A 33 27.13 14.84 -25.54
N SER A 34 27.10 14.50 -26.83
CA SER A 34 27.75 15.32 -27.86
C SER A 34 26.93 16.57 -28.21
N GLY A 35 27.60 17.71 -28.40
CA GLY A 35 26.97 18.94 -28.93
C GLY A 35 26.47 19.92 -27.87
N LYS A 36 25.53 20.80 -28.26
CA LYS A 36 25.02 21.85 -27.37
C LYS A 36 24.15 21.26 -26.26
N MET A 37 24.30 21.79 -25.06
CA MET A 37 23.51 21.45 -23.89
C MET A 37 22.00 21.61 -24.20
N PRO A 38 21.15 20.61 -23.88
CA PRO A 38 19.69 20.76 -23.98
C PRO A 38 19.21 21.95 -23.17
N LYS A 39 18.23 22.68 -23.73
CA LYS A 39 17.53 23.72 -22.97
C LYS A 39 16.69 23.06 -21.86
N PRO A 40 16.53 23.70 -20.69
CA PRO A 40 15.68 23.20 -19.62
C PRO A 40 14.30 22.77 -20.12
N ARG A 41 13.87 21.55 -19.79
CA ARG A 41 12.55 20.97 -20.10
C ARG A 41 12.21 20.88 -21.59
N ILE A 42 13.22 20.86 -22.46
CA ILE A 42 13.05 20.65 -23.90
C ILE A 42 13.70 19.33 -24.28
N ALA A 43 12.88 18.39 -24.77
CA ALA A 43 13.35 17.12 -25.30
C ALA A 43 14.29 17.37 -26.49
N THR A 44 15.50 16.83 -26.40
CA THR A 44 16.56 17.14 -27.35
C THR A 44 17.25 15.85 -27.79
N LEU A 45 17.20 15.53 -29.10
CA LEU A 45 17.87 14.36 -29.67
C LEU A 45 19.40 14.55 -29.62
N ARG A 46 20.10 13.56 -29.07
CA ARG A 46 21.55 13.59 -28.92
C ARG A 46 22.18 12.20 -29.00
N ARG A 47 23.43 12.18 -29.46
CA ARG A 47 24.32 11.01 -29.37
C ARG A 47 24.92 10.92 -27.97
N ILE A 48 24.79 9.74 -27.36
CA ILE A 48 25.27 9.41 -26.02
C ILE A 48 26.48 8.48 -26.18
N ASN A 49 27.64 8.93 -25.72
CA ASN A 49 28.90 8.21 -25.84
C ASN A 49 29.40 7.73 -24.47
N LYS A 50 30.26 6.72 -24.48
CA LYS A 50 31.01 6.32 -23.28
C LYS A 50 31.95 7.45 -22.85
N ILE A 51 31.96 7.75 -21.55
CA ILE A 51 32.82 8.78 -20.95
C ILE A 51 34.28 8.56 -21.32
N ASN A 52 34.98 9.65 -21.66
CA ASN A 52 36.39 9.67 -22.08
C ASN A 52 36.68 8.90 -23.38
N THR A 53 35.66 8.57 -24.18
CA THR A 53 35.84 7.91 -25.48
C THR A 53 34.92 8.53 -26.54
N SER A 54 35.16 8.24 -27.81
CA SER A 54 34.23 8.55 -28.92
C SER A 54 33.29 7.38 -29.26
N GLN A 55 33.24 6.35 -28.42
CA GLN A 55 32.38 5.18 -28.67
C GLN A 55 30.92 5.54 -28.39
N LEU A 56 30.09 5.51 -29.43
CA LEU A 56 28.65 5.66 -29.33
C LEU A 56 28.06 4.50 -28.51
N ILE A 57 27.23 4.84 -27.52
CA ILE A 57 26.38 3.87 -26.81
C ILE A 57 25.02 3.80 -27.51
N ASP A 58 24.37 4.96 -27.66
CA ASP A 58 23.04 5.08 -28.27
C ASP A 58 22.78 6.51 -28.76
N GLU A 59 21.71 6.69 -29.53
CA GLU A 59 21.14 7.99 -29.86
C GLU A 59 19.73 8.08 -29.27
N GLY A 60 19.50 9.08 -28.42
CA GLY A 60 18.28 9.17 -27.61
C GLY A 60 17.86 10.59 -27.29
N LEU A 61 16.68 10.73 -26.68
CA LEU A 61 16.19 12.02 -26.22
C LEU A 61 16.76 12.32 -24.84
N ILE A 62 17.24 13.55 -24.66
CA ILE A 62 17.73 14.04 -23.39
C ILE A 62 16.80 15.14 -22.88
N LEU A 63 16.38 15.02 -21.61
CA LEU A 63 15.66 16.07 -20.89
C LEU A 63 16.45 16.50 -19.65
N TRP A 64 16.60 17.81 -19.48
CA TRP A 64 17.25 18.40 -18.31
C TRP A 64 16.27 19.27 -17.53
N PHE A 65 16.16 19.03 -16.22
CA PHE A 65 15.31 19.74 -15.29
C PHE A 65 16.19 20.40 -14.22
N PRO A 66 16.51 21.70 -14.36
CA PRO A 66 17.26 22.39 -13.32
C PRO A 66 16.43 22.51 -12.03
N GLY A 67 17.09 22.32 -10.88
CA GLY A 67 16.53 22.60 -9.57
C GLY A 67 16.18 24.09 -9.40
N PRO A 68 15.26 24.45 -8.49
CA PRO A 68 14.46 23.59 -7.61
C PRO A 68 13.18 23.05 -8.28
N LYS A 69 13.00 23.33 -9.57
CA LYS A 69 11.79 22.98 -10.33
C LYS A 69 11.94 21.61 -10.99
N SER A 70 12.27 20.60 -10.20
CA SER A 70 12.39 19.20 -10.59
C SER A 70 11.59 18.30 -9.63
N TYR A 71 11.58 16.99 -9.87
CA TYR A 71 10.92 16.01 -9.00
C TYR A 71 11.56 15.96 -7.60
N THR A 72 12.88 15.78 -7.54
CA THR A 72 13.65 15.69 -6.29
C THR A 72 13.88 17.05 -5.65
N GLY A 73 13.73 18.16 -6.39
CA GLY A 73 14.16 19.49 -5.93
C GLY A 73 15.61 19.81 -6.31
N GLU A 74 16.38 18.85 -6.81
CA GLU A 74 17.75 19.03 -7.32
C GLU A 74 17.77 19.10 -8.85
N ASP A 75 18.93 19.26 -9.47
CA ASP A 75 19.05 19.06 -10.92
C ASP A 75 18.72 17.59 -11.26
N ILE A 76 17.87 17.39 -12.29
CA ILE A 76 17.57 16.07 -12.85
C ILE A 76 17.93 16.02 -14.33
N LEU A 77 18.53 14.92 -14.74
CA LEU A 77 18.77 14.55 -16.13
C LEU A 77 18.05 13.23 -16.43
N GLU A 78 17.26 13.19 -17.50
CA GLU A 78 16.66 11.97 -18.02
C GLU A 78 17.21 11.65 -19.40
N MET A 79 17.70 10.41 -19.54
CA MET A 79 18.15 9.84 -20.81
C MET A 79 17.11 8.83 -21.28
N HIS A 80 16.46 9.14 -22.39
CA HIS A 80 15.42 8.32 -23.03
C HIS A 80 16.08 7.58 -24.20
N VAL A 81 16.37 6.30 -23.99
CA VAL A 81 17.25 5.47 -24.84
C VAL A 81 16.55 4.17 -25.23
N HIS A 82 17.09 3.43 -26.19
CA HIS A 82 16.54 2.12 -26.54
C HIS A 82 16.67 1.14 -25.36
N GLY A 83 15.57 0.43 -25.06
CA GLY A 83 15.45 -0.45 -23.90
C GLY A 83 16.09 -1.82 -24.07
N SER A 84 17.37 -1.86 -24.46
CA SER A 84 18.15 -3.09 -24.46
C SER A 84 19.00 -3.19 -23.20
N ILE A 85 19.17 -4.42 -22.69
CA ILE A 85 20.01 -4.71 -21.52
C ILE A 85 21.44 -4.18 -21.73
N ALA A 86 21.96 -4.30 -22.95
CA ALA A 86 23.31 -3.84 -23.31
C ALA A 86 23.45 -2.32 -23.28
N VAL A 87 22.48 -1.57 -23.81
CA VAL A 87 22.48 -0.09 -23.80
C VAL A 87 22.37 0.42 -22.36
N ILE A 88 21.42 -0.10 -21.59
CA ILE A 88 21.21 0.30 -20.19
C ILE A 88 22.49 0.07 -19.37
N LYS A 89 23.08 -1.13 -19.48
CA LYS A 89 24.32 -1.48 -18.78
C LYS A 89 25.48 -0.58 -19.18
N ALA A 90 25.66 -0.31 -20.48
CA ALA A 90 26.74 0.55 -20.96
C ALA A 90 26.63 2.00 -20.44
N ILE A 91 25.41 2.53 -20.30
CA ILE A 91 25.17 3.85 -19.70
C ILE A 91 25.46 3.80 -18.20
N GLN A 92 24.93 2.82 -17.47
CA GLN A 92 25.17 2.67 -16.03
C GLN A 92 26.67 2.51 -15.72
N ASP A 93 27.39 1.67 -16.48
CA ASP A 93 28.84 1.48 -16.35
C ASP A 93 29.62 2.77 -16.64
N SER A 94 29.09 3.64 -17.50
CA SER A 94 29.69 4.95 -17.77
C SER A 94 29.42 5.94 -16.63
N LEU A 95 28.19 5.96 -16.10
CA LEU A 95 27.80 6.82 -14.99
C LEU A 95 28.56 6.49 -13.69
N SER A 96 28.80 5.20 -13.41
CA SER A 96 29.58 4.73 -12.26
C SER A 96 31.04 5.21 -12.26
N LYS A 97 31.56 5.69 -13.39
CA LYS A 97 32.93 6.24 -13.50
C LYS A 97 33.00 7.74 -13.21
N VAL A 98 31.85 8.39 -12.99
CA VAL A 98 31.81 9.81 -12.62
C VAL A 98 32.03 9.94 -11.13
N GLU A 99 32.90 10.86 -10.73
CA GLU A 99 33.15 11.16 -9.33
C GLU A 99 31.87 11.62 -8.63
N GLU A 100 31.67 11.17 -7.38
CA GLU A 100 30.45 11.38 -6.61
C GLU A 100 29.14 10.96 -7.31
N CYS A 101 29.19 9.94 -8.18
CA CYS A 101 28.02 9.41 -8.87
C CYS A 101 27.83 7.94 -8.50
N ARG A 102 26.66 7.58 -7.98
CA ARG A 102 26.35 6.19 -7.61
C ARG A 102 24.96 5.75 -8.04
N ILE A 103 24.73 4.44 -8.02
CA ILE A 103 23.39 3.88 -8.20
C ILE A 103 22.50 4.34 -7.04
N ALA A 104 21.26 4.70 -7.37
CA ALA A 104 20.25 5.08 -6.39
C ALA A 104 19.77 3.88 -5.56
N GLU A 105 19.49 4.12 -4.29
CA GLU A 105 18.81 3.18 -3.40
C GLU A 105 17.30 3.08 -3.77
N PRO A 106 16.61 2.01 -3.34
CA PRO A 106 15.15 1.91 -3.45
C PRO A 106 14.45 3.17 -2.91
N GLY A 107 13.55 3.75 -3.72
CA GLY A 107 12.76 4.94 -3.34
C GLY A 107 13.55 6.24 -3.13
N GLU A 108 14.85 6.28 -3.44
CA GLU A 108 15.71 7.40 -3.09
C GLU A 108 15.33 8.72 -3.77
N PHE A 109 14.82 8.71 -5.02
CA PHE A 109 14.41 9.97 -5.66
C PHE A 109 13.17 10.54 -4.96
N THR A 110 12.23 9.69 -4.55
CA THR A 110 11.04 10.12 -3.80
C THR A 110 11.43 10.55 -2.38
N LYS A 111 12.39 9.87 -1.74
CA LYS A 111 12.97 10.30 -0.46
C LYS A 111 13.58 11.70 -0.56
N LEU A 112 14.38 11.97 -1.59
CA LEU A 112 14.94 13.31 -1.83
C LEU A 112 13.85 14.35 -2.08
N ALA A 113 12.81 14.01 -2.85
CA ALA A 113 11.65 14.90 -3.05
C ALA A 113 10.97 15.26 -1.73
N PHE A 114 10.82 14.30 -0.81
CA PHE A 114 10.28 14.54 0.53
C PHE A 114 11.22 15.42 1.37
N LEU A 115 12.51 15.10 1.45
CA LEU A 115 13.50 15.86 2.22
C LEU A 115 13.64 17.30 1.73
N ASN A 116 13.52 17.53 0.42
CA ASN A 116 13.55 18.86 -0.19
C ASN A 116 12.18 19.57 -0.17
N GLY A 117 11.20 19.05 0.57
CA GLY A 117 9.89 19.67 0.76
C GLY A 117 9.02 19.74 -0.49
N LYS A 118 9.33 18.94 -1.53
CA LYS A 118 8.54 18.88 -2.78
C LYS A 118 7.22 18.16 -2.58
N ILE A 119 7.20 17.19 -1.67
CA ILE A 119 6.05 16.35 -1.32
C ILE A 119 6.04 16.10 0.19
N ASN A 120 4.88 15.80 0.76
CA ASN A 120 4.76 15.31 2.14
C ASN A 120 4.82 13.76 2.18
N LEU A 121 4.82 13.17 3.37
CA LEU A 121 4.98 11.72 3.52
C LEU A 121 3.82 10.94 2.93
N LEU A 122 2.57 11.42 3.10
CA LEU A 122 1.38 10.80 2.52
C LEU A 122 1.47 10.73 0.99
N LYS A 123 1.88 11.84 0.34
CA LYS A 123 2.04 11.88 -1.11
C LYS A 123 3.17 10.97 -1.58
N ALA A 124 4.26 10.84 -0.82
CA ALA A 124 5.31 9.87 -1.11
C ALA A 124 4.74 8.45 -1.10
N GLU A 125 4.03 8.05 -0.03
CA GLU A 125 3.38 6.73 0.08
C GLU A 125 2.41 6.46 -1.08
N SER A 126 1.58 7.43 -1.43
CA SER A 126 0.60 7.27 -2.52
C SER A 126 1.22 7.16 -3.90
N ILE A 127 2.42 7.70 -4.12
CA ILE A 127 3.17 7.45 -5.36
C ILE A 127 3.54 5.97 -5.45
N GLY A 128 3.92 5.35 -4.33
CA GLY A 128 4.15 3.90 -4.25
C GLY A 128 2.88 3.12 -4.55
N ASP A 129 1.78 3.47 -3.88
CA ASP A 129 0.48 2.82 -4.05
C ASP A 129 -0.03 2.93 -5.50
N LEU A 130 0.19 4.07 -6.17
CA LEU A 130 -0.22 4.29 -7.56
C LEU A 130 0.59 3.44 -8.55
N ILE A 131 1.87 3.17 -8.28
CA ILE A 131 2.69 2.30 -9.12
C ILE A 131 2.29 0.84 -8.93
N ALA A 132 2.01 0.46 -7.68
CA ALA A 132 1.67 -0.90 -7.31
C ALA A 132 0.19 -1.24 -7.56
N SER A 133 -0.65 -0.28 -7.94
CA SER A 133 -2.09 -0.52 -8.14
C SER A 133 -2.35 -1.52 -9.27
N GLU A 134 -3.07 -2.59 -8.95
CA GLU A 134 -3.48 -3.64 -9.91
C GLU A 134 -4.94 -3.48 -10.37
N THR A 135 -5.71 -2.67 -9.63
CA THR A 135 -7.12 -2.42 -9.87
C THR A 135 -7.43 -0.94 -10.01
N ASP A 136 -8.51 -0.61 -10.71
CA ASP A 136 -8.93 0.79 -10.86
C ASP A 136 -9.29 1.42 -9.51
N ILE A 137 -9.84 0.66 -8.55
CA ILE A 137 -10.19 1.19 -7.23
C ILE A 137 -8.92 1.59 -6.45
N GLN A 138 -7.86 0.78 -6.51
CA GLN A 138 -6.55 1.15 -5.94
C GLN A 138 -5.97 2.40 -6.61
N ARG A 139 -6.06 2.47 -7.94
CA ARG A 139 -5.57 3.62 -8.72
C ARG A 139 -6.28 4.92 -8.32
N HIS A 140 -7.61 4.90 -8.21
CA HIS A 140 -8.39 6.08 -7.79
C HIS A 140 -8.05 6.48 -6.36
N GLN A 141 -8.00 5.53 -5.41
CA GLN A 141 -7.60 5.81 -4.03
C GLN A 141 -6.22 6.49 -3.95
N ALA A 142 -5.22 5.96 -4.69
CA ALA A 142 -3.88 6.51 -4.68
C ALA A 142 -3.84 7.94 -5.28
N LEU A 143 -4.60 8.20 -6.34
CA LEU A 143 -4.73 9.53 -6.94
C LEU A 143 -5.41 10.54 -6.01
N ASP A 144 -6.45 10.13 -5.29
CA ASP A 144 -7.18 10.99 -4.35
C ASP A 144 -6.27 11.44 -3.20
N ILE A 145 -5.46 10.53 -2.64
CA ILE A 145 -4.47 10.88 -1.62
C ILE A 145 -3.35 11.75 -2.20
N MET A 146 -2.87 11.43 -3.41
CA MET A 146 -1.84 12.20 -4.10
C MET A 146 -2.28 13.65 -4.43
N SER A 147 -3.59 13.89 -4.58
CA SER A 147 -4.17 15.23 -4.75
C SER A 147 -3.91 16.14 -3.54
N GLY A 148 -3.67 15.55 -2.36
CA GLY A 148 -3.33 16.24 -1.11
C GLY A 148 -4.53 16.54 -0.22
N GLN A 149 -5.76 16.26 -0.65
CA GLN A 149 -6.98 16.52 0.15
C GLN A 149 -6.95 15.82 1.51
N HIS A 150 -6.56 14.55 1.54
CA HIS A 150 -6.41 13.78 2.77
C HIS A 150 -5.35 14.37 3.70
N GLY A 151 -4.21 14.80 3.13
CA GLY A 151 -3.16 15.49 3.88
C GLY A 151 -3.63 16.79 4.53
N MET A 152 -4.50 17.56 3.87
CA MET A 152 -5.08 18.78 4.43
C MET A 152 -5.96 18.52 5.65
N LYS A 153 -6.66 17.37 5.71
CA LYS A 153 -7.49 17.00 6.88
C LYS A 153 -6.63 16.75 8.11
N TYR A 154 -5.54 15.99 7.97
CA TYR A 154 -4.58 15.78 9.05
C TYR A 154 -3.90 17.09 9.50
N GLU A 155 -3.47 17.93 8.55
CA GLU A 155 -2.83 19.20 8.88
C GLU A 155 -3.81 20.20 9.53
N LYS A 156 -5.09 20.15 9.15
CA LYS A 156 -6.14 20.95 9.79
C LYS A 156 -6.27 20.58 11.27
N TRP A 157 -6.44 19.31 11.59
CA TRP A 157 -6.48 18.85 12.98
C TRP A 157 -5.21 19.23 13.75
N ARG A 158 -4.04 19.01 13.14
CA ARG A 158 -2.75 19.37 13.74
C ARG A 158 -2.65 20.86 14.05
N SER A 159 -3.07 21.71 13.12
CA SER A 159 -3.06 23.17 13.28
C SER A 159 -4.03 23.63 14.37
N GLN A 160 -5.20 22.99 14.49
CA GLN A 160 -6.15 23.27 15.56
C GLN A 160 -5.59 22.84 16.92
N LEU A 161 -4.98 21.65 17.04
CA LEU A 161 -4.35 21.21 18.28
C LEU A 161 -3.15 22.09 18.67
N LEU A 162 -2.34 22.53 17.71
CA LEU A 162 -1.25 23.49 17.97
C LEU A 162 -1.78 24.81 18.54
N LYS A 163 -2.88 25.34 17.98
CA LYS A 163 -3.51 26.55 18.50
C LYS A 163 -4.03 26.35 19.93
N ILE A 164 -4.62 25.19 20.21
CA ILE A 164 -5.08 24.84 21.55
C ILE A 164 -3.88 24.75 22.52
N LEU A 165 -2.81 24.06 22.12
CA LEU A 165 -1.58 23.92 22.91
C LEU A 165 -0.97 25.29 23.23
N SER A 166 -0.85 26.19 22.26
CA SER A 166 -0.31 27.54 22.50
C SER A 166 -1.12 28.33 23.54
N ASN A 167 -2.45 28.16 23.57
CA ASN A 167 -3.29 28.80 24.58
C ASN A 167 -3.10 28.19 25.97
N VAL A 168 -2.90 26.87 26.06
CA VAL A 168 -2.60 26.18 27.32
C VAL A 168 -1.23 26.58 27.85
N GLU A 169 -0.20 26.62 26.99
CA GLU A 169 1.16 27.06 27.36
C GLU A 169 1.17 28.51 27.84
N ALA A 170 0.45 29.41 27.17
CA ALA A 170 0.33 30.80 27.62
C ALA A 170 -0.29 30.92 29.03
N LYS A 171 -1.24 30.05 29.40
CA LYS A 171 -1.82 30.04 30.75
C LYS A 171 -0.85 29.52 31.81
N ILE A 172 0.04 28.59 31.43
CA ILE A 172 1.10 28.06 32.31
C ILE A 172 2.18 29.11 32.55
N ASP A 173 2.62 29.79 31.49
CA ASP A 173 3.70 30.79 31.55
C ASP A 173 3.24 32.10 32.22
N PHE A 174 1.96 32.45 32.10
CA PHE A 174 1.37 33.69 32.64
C PHE A 174 0.12 33.39 33.50
N PRO A 175 0.28 32.80 34.69
CA PRO A 175 -0.85 32.41 35.54
C PRO A 175 -1.61 33.62 36.12
N GLU A 176 -0.92 34.73 36.36
CA GLU A 176 -1.45 35.98 36.96
C GLU A 176 -2.15 36.92 35.96
N ASP A 177 -2.03 36.67 34.65
CA ASP A 177 -2.78 37.42 33.65
C ASP A 177 -4.27 37.02 33.71
N ASP A 178 -5.17 38.01 33.71
CA ASP A 178 -6.64 37.91 33.64
C ASP A 178 -7.10 37.30 32.29
N LEU A 179 -6.65 36.09 31.99
CA LEU A 179 -7.11 35.28 30.88
C LEU A 179 -8.59 34.97 31.11
N PRO A 180 -9.50 35.28 30.15
CA PRO A 180 -10.93 35.09 30.34
C PRO A 180 -11.26 33.68 30.85
N ASN A 181 -12.10 33.59 31.89
CA ASN A 181 -12.47 32.34 32.57
C ASN A 181 -13.02 31.25 31.63
N ASP A 182 -13.48 31.62 30.43
CA ASP A 182 -14.05 30.71 29.43
C ASP A 182 -13.02 30.07 28.47
N ILE A 183 -11.73 30.43 28.58
CA ILE A 183 -10.68 29.91 27.68
C ILE A 183 -10.54 28.38 27.83
N LEU A 184 -10.58 27.86 29.05
CA LEU A 184 -10.44 26.43 29.31
C LEU A 184 -11.66 25.63 28.82
N GLY A 185 -12.86 26.17 28.96
CA GLY A 185 -14.09 25.57 28.42
C GLY A 185 -14.04 25.49 26.90
N ASN A 186 -13.64 26.58 26.23
CA ASN A 186 -13.50 26.64 24.78
C ASN A 186 -12.39 25.72 24.25
N ILE A 187 -11.27 25.62 24.97
CA ILE A 187 -10.18 24.69 24.66
C ILE A 187 -10.66 23.24 24.71
N LYS A 188 -11.38 22.85 25.78
CA LYS A 188 -11.90 21.49 25.93
C LYS A 188 -12.96 21.17 24.88
N ALA A 189 -13.88 22.08 24.62
CA ALA A 189 -14.88 21.91 23.57
C ALA A 189 -14.22 21.71 22.19
N SER A 190 -13.22 22.51 21.85
CA SER A 190 -12.49 22.41 20.58
C SER A 190 -11.70 21.10 20.46
N SER A 191 -11.02 20.69 21.53
CA SER A 191 -10.31 19.41 21.59
C SER A 191 -11.26 18.22 21.42
N HIS A 192 -12.41 18.28 22.08
CA HIS A 192 -13.45 17.27 22.00
C HIS A 192 -14.04 17.12 20.59
N GLU A 193 -14.26 18.24 19.90
CA GLU A 193 -14.72 18.21 18.51
C GLU A 193 -13.71 17.50 17.59
N ILE A 194 -12.42 17.79 17.74
CA ILE A 194 -11.35 17.13 16.98
C ILE A 194 -11.32 15.64 17.29
N LYS A 195 -11.41 15.27 18.56
CA LYS A 195 -11.48 13.87 18.99
C LYS A 195 -12.63 13.12 18.31
N ILE A 196 -13.85 13.66 18.34
CA ILE A 196 -15.02 13.07 17.67
C ILE A 196 -14.78 12.90 16.17
N GLN A 197 -14.20 13.91 15.51
CA GLN A 197 -13.89 13.83 14.08
C GLN A 197 -12.89 12.71 13.77
N ILE A 198 -11.84 12.55 14.59
CA ILE A 198 -10.86 11.47 14.43
C ILE A 198 -11.50 10.11 14.72
N GLN A 199 -12.32 9.99 15.76
CA GLN A 199 -13.02 8.75 16.11
C GLN A 199 -13.94 8.27 14.97
N LYS A 200 -14.66 9.20 14.34
CA LYS A 200 -15.51 8.91 13.18
C LYS A 200 -14.70 8.36 12.01
N VAL A 201 -13.49 8.89 11.80
CA VAL A 201 -12.57 8.39 10.76
C VAL A 201 -11.97 7.04 11.12
N LEU A 202 -11.72 6.77 12.41
CA LEU A 202 -11.26 5.45 12.87
C LEU A 202 -12.33 4.36 12.70
N ASP A 203 -13.62 4.71 12.70
CA ASP A 203 -14.75 3.79 12.44
C ASP A 203 -15.06 3.61 10.94
N ASP A 204 -14.02 3.62 10.09
CA ASP A 204 -14.11 3.41 8.64
C ASP A 204 -14.15 1.92 8.23
N LYS A 205 -14.27 1.00 9.20
CA LYS A 205 -14.21 -0.46 9.00
C LYS A 205 -12.97 -0.96 8.27
N ARG A 206 -11.86 -0.19 8.27
CA ARG A 206 -10.61 -0.52 7.57
C ARG A 206 -10.74 -0.67 6.06
N VAL A 207 -11.68 0.06 5.44
CA VAL A 207 -11.93 -0.04 3.99
C VAL A 207 -10.72 0.47 3.21
N GLY A 208 -10.08 1.55 3.67
CA GLY A 208 -8.93 2.15 3.01
C GLY A 208 -7.75 1.18 2.91
N GLU A 209 -7.41 0.53 4.03
CA GLU A 209 -6.36 -0.48 4.07
C GLU A 209 -6.67 -1.69 3.18
N ARG A 210 -7.93 -2.15 3.16
CA ARG A 210 -8.35 -3.29 2.32
C ARG A 210 -8.31 -3.01 0.83
N ILE A 211 -8.65 -1.78 0.41
CA ILE A 211 -8.47 -1.36 -0.98
C ILE A 211 -6.98 -1.41 -1.32
N ARG A 212 -6.12 -0.83 -0.47
CA ARG A 212 -4.67 -0.76 -0.70
C ARG A 212 -4.03 -2.15 -0.79
N GLU A 213 -4.23 -2.96 0.25
CA GLU A 213 -3.59 -4.29 0.38
C GLU A 213 -4.25 -5.35 -0.51
N GLY A 214 -5.54 -5.21 -0.80
CA GLY A 214 -6.34 -6.27 -1.37
C GLY A 214 -7.03 -7.12 -0.32
N PHE A 215 -8.19 -7.63 -0.69
CA PHE A 215 -9.07 -8.38 0.18
C PHE A 215 -8.62 -9.84 0.29
N LYS A 216 -8.38 -10.31 1.51
CA LYS A 216 -7.81 -11.65 1.72
C LYS A 216 -8.90 -12.70 1.67
N ILE A 217 -8.79 -13.63 0.72
CA ILE A 217 -9.69 -14.77 0.59
C ILE A 217 -8.91 -16.06 0.81
N ALA A 218 -9.33 -16.84 1.81
CA ALA A 218 -8.77 -18.17 2.05
C ALA A 218 -9.64 -19.24 1.37
N ILE A 219 -9.02 -20.09 0.54
CA ILE A 219 -9.68 -21.27 -0.02
C ILE A 219 -9.38 -22.46 0.89
N LEU A 220 -10.43 -23.01 1.51
CA LEU A 220 -10.40 -24.07 2.52
C LEU A 220 -11.12 -25.31 2.01
N GLY A 221 -10.84 -26.47 2.60
CA GLY A 221 -11.49 -27.73 2.22
C GLY A 221 -10.57 -28.94 2.33
N PRO A 222 -11.09 -30.17 2.20
CA PRO A 222 -10.29 -31.38 2.27
C PRO A 222 -9.32 -31.50 1.09
N ALA A 223 -8.38 -32.45 1.18
CA ALA A 223 -7.54 -32.83 0.06
C ALA A 223 -8.40 -33.23 -1.16
N ASN A 224 -7.91 -32.94 -2.37
CA ASN A 224 -8.56 -33.29 -3.65
C ASN A 224 -9.91 -32.61 -3.97
N ALA A 225 -10.45 -31.78 -3.07
CA ALA A 225 -11.70 -31.02 -3.27
C ALA A 225 -11.71 -30.09 -4.49
N GLY A 226 -10.54 -29.83 -5.09
CA GLY A 226 -10.38 -28.93 -6.22
C GLY A 226 -10.02 -27.49 -5.85
N LYS A 227 -9.46 -27.25 -4.66
CA LYS A 227 -8.98 -25.92 -4.22
C LYS A 227 -8.00 -25.29 -5.21
N SER A 228 -6.90 -25.99 -5.51
CA SER A 228 -5.90 -25.49 -6.47
C SER A 228 -6.44 -25.41 -7.90
N SER A 229 -7.43 -26.25 -8.26
CA SER A 229 -8.15 -26.10 -9.54
C SER A 229 -8.99 -24.83 -9.58
N LEU A 230 -9.64 -24.47 -8.47
CA LEU A 230 -10.43 -23.23 -8.36
C LEU A 230 -9.53 -22.00 -8.39
N LEU A 231 -8.42 -22.02 -7.66
CA LEU A 231 -7.41 -20.96 -7.69
C LEU A 231 -6.91 -20.74 -9.13
N ASN A 232 -6.44 -21.81 -9.79
CA ASN A 232 -5.97 -21.74 -11.17
C ASN A 232 -7.04 -21.26 -12.15
N TYR A 233 -8.31 -21.61 -11.91
CA TYR A 233 -9.41 -21.13 -12.74
C TYR A 233 -9.62 -19.62 -12.57
N LEU A 234 -9.69 -19.14 -11.32
CA LEU A 234 -9.85 -17.73 -11.00
C LEU A 234 -8.67 -16.89 -11.52
N SER A 235 -7.45 -17.42 -11.46
CA SER A 235 -6.26 -16.76 -12.00
C SER A 235 -6.22 -16.64 -13.53
N LYS A 236 -6.98 -17.45 -14.27
CA LYS A 236 -6.89 -17.52 -15.74
C LYS A 236 -7.95 -16.70 -16.49
N ARG A 237 -9.12 -16.45 -15.88
CA ARG A 237 -10.29 -15.98 -16.63
C ARG A 237 -10.34 -14.47 -16.85
N ASP A 238 -9.82 -13.62 -15.95
CA ASP A 238 -9.89 -12.15 -16.10
C ASP A 238 -8.88 -11.37 -15.22
N VAL A 239 -7.68 -11.92 -15.00
CA VAL A 239 -6.73 -11.34 -14.03
C VAL A 239 -5.50 -10.79 -14.74
N ALA A 240 -5.44 -9.45 -14.85
CA ALA A 240 -4.21 -8.77 -15.21
C ALA A 240 -3.25 -8.83 -14.01
N ILE A 241 -2.10 -9.48 -14.24
CA ILE A 241 -0.89 -9.48 -13.42
C ILE A 241 -0.89 -10.52 -12.28
N VAL A 242 -0.34 -11.70 -12.58
CA VAL A 242 0.26 -12.58 -11.56
C VAL A 242 1.69 -12.09 -11.35
N SER A 243 1.93 -11.27 -10.32
CA SER A 243 3.29 -11.04 -9.83
C SER A 243 3.68 -12.22 -8.95
N GLU A 244 4.51 -13.12 -9.48
CA GLU A 244 5.35 -13.97 -8.65
C GLU A 244 6.46 -13.07 -8.09
N ILE A 245 6.30 -12.52 -6.89
CA ILE A 245 7.42 -11.84 -6.22
C ILE A 245 8.43 -12.92 -5.86
N ALA A 246 9.40 -13.15 -6.75
CA ALA A 246 10.52 -14.05 -6.51
C ALA A 246 11.36 -13.49 -5.35
N GLY A 247 11.23 -14.08 -4.15
CA GLY A 247 12.04 -13.66 -3.00
C GLY A 247 11.67 -14.20 -1.63
N THR A 248 10.43 -14.64 -1.38
CA THR A 248 10.05 -15.21 -0.07
C THR A 248 10.20 -16.72 -0.09
N THR A 249 11.31 -17.19 0.46
CA THR A 249 11.55 -18.63 0.65
C THR A 249 10.56 -19.21 1.66
N ARG A 250 9.85 -20.26 1.23
CA ARG A 250 9.19 -21.29 2.06
C ARG A 250 7.92 -20.92 2.85
N ASP A 251 7.03 -20.09 2.34
CA ASP A 251 5.65 -20.04 2.86
C ASP A 251 4.66 -19.55 1.79
N VAL A 252 3.56 -20.29 1.64
CA VAL A 252 2.27 -19.91 1.02
C VAL A 252 2.33 -19.18 -0.33
N ILE A 253 1.87 -19.85 -1.40
CA ILE A 253 1.55 -19.19 -2.67
C ILE A 253 0.31 -18.30 -2.44
N GLU A 254 0.53 -17.00 -2.33
CA GLU A 254 -0.52 -15.99 -2.42
C GLU A 254 -0.61 -15.51 -3.87
N THR A 255 -1.82 -15.34 -4.37
CA THR A 255 -2.05 -14.87 -5.74
C THR A 255 -2.90 -13.62 -5.69
N HIS A 256 -2.32 -12.54 -6.19
CA HIS A 256 -3.00 -11.26 -6.37
C HIS A 256 -3.89 -11.32 -7.61
N LEU A 257 -5.16 -10.99 -7.44
CA LEU A 257 -6.16 -11.00 -8.50
C LEU A 257 -6.95 -9.68 -8.52
N ASN A 258 -7.33 -9.27 -9.73
CA ASN A 258 -8.40 -8.31 -9.95
C ASN A 258 -9.69 -9.07 -10.23
N LEU A 259 -10.64 -9.06 -9.29
CA LEU A 259 -11.93 -9.74 -9.43
C LEU A 259 -13.05 -8.70 -9.59
N ASP A 260 -13.51 -8.50 -10.81
CA ASP A 260 -14.53 -7.49 -11.20
C ASP A 260 -14.22 -6.07 -10.66
N GLY A 261 -12.95 -5.66 -10.77
CA GLY A 261 -12.46 -4.35 -10.31
C GLY A 261 -11.98 -4.31 -8.86
N TYR A 262 -12.14 -5.40 -8.09
CA TYR A 262 -11.72 -5.46 -6.70
C TYR A 262 -10.37 -6.15 -6.51
N PRO A 263 -9.45 -5.57 -5.73
CA PRO A 263 -8.17 -6.21 -5.42
C PRO A 263 -8.39 -7.34 -4.43
N VAL A 264 -7.93 -8.53 -4.79
CA VAL A 264 -8.13 -9.77 -4.02
C VAL A 264 -6.80 -10.50 -3.88
N ILE A 265 -6.50 -10.95 -2.67
CA ILE A 265 -5.39 -11.87 -2.42
C ILE A 265 -6.00 -13.24 -2.12
N LEU A 266 -5.78 -14.19 -3.02
CA LEU A 266 -6.10 -15.59 -2.77
C LEU A 266 -4.91 -16.27 -2.10
N SER A 267 -5.09 -16.72 -0.86
CA SER A 267 -4.10 -17.60 -0.23
C SER A 267 -4.54 -19.05 -0.43
N ASP A 268 -3.74 -19.86 -1.16
CA ASP A 268 -3.97 -21.31 -1.11
C ASP A 268 -3.66 -21.77 0.31
N THR A 269 -4.65 -22.34 0.99
CA THR A 269 -4.34 -23.21 2.11
C THR A 269 -3.84 -24.49 1.49
N ALA A 270 -2.53 -24.48 1.19
CA ALA A 270 -1.76 -25.59 0.63
C ALA A 270 -2.50 -26.88 0.95
N GLY A 271 -3.03 -27.51 -0.10
CA GLY A 271 -3.66 -28.80 0.04
C GLY A 271 -2.75 -29.64 0.93
N ILE A 272 -3.31 -30.10 2.05
CA ILE A 272 -2.71 -31.09 2.96
C ILE A 272 -1.99 -32.10 2.06
N ARG A 273 -0.66 -31.99 1.94
CA ARG A 273 0.14 -32.94 1.19
C ARG A 273 0.56 -34.03 2.17
N ASP A 274 0.43 -35.26 1.68
CA ASP A 274 0.69 -36.51 2.37
C ASP A 274 2.04 -36.52 3.09
N ALA A 275 2.00 -36.40 4.41
CA ALA A 275 3.06 -36.89 5.29
C ALA A 275 2.43 -37.21 6.66
N LYS A 276 2.53 -38.49 7.03
CA LYS A 276 1.79 -39.17 8.09
C LYS A 276 1.81 -38.41 9.43
N ASP A 277 0.60 -38.12 9.93
CA ASP A 277 0.14 -37.77 11.28
C ASP A 277 0.58 -36.47 12.00
N GLU A 278 1.80 -35.94 11.86
CA GLU A 278 2.16 -34.67 12.54
C GLU A 278 1.97 -33.41 11.68
N ILE A 279 2.13 -33.54 10.36
CA ILE A 279 2.03 -32.44 9.41
C ILE A 279 0.56 -32.07 9.17
N GLU A 280 -0.36 -33.02 9.27
CA GLU A 280 -1.80 -32.78 9.08
C GLU A 280 -2.39 -31.90 10.20
N ARG A 281 -2.02 -32.12 11.46
CA ARG A 281 -2.41 -31.24 12.58
C ARG A 281 -1.85 -29.82 12.42
N LYS A 282 -0.59 -29.68 12.00
CA LYS A 282 0.01 -28.37 11.69
C LYS A 282 -0.69 -27.69 10.49
N GLY A 283 -1.04 -28.46 9.46
CA GLY A 283 -1.76 -27.99 8.28
C GLY A 283 -3.16 -27.48 8.61
N VAL A 284 -3.91 -28.18 9.46
CA VAL A 284 -5.23 -27.74 9.94
C VAL A 284 -5.11 -26.47 10.78
N LYS A 285 -4.13 -26.39 11.69
CA LYS A 285 -3.91 -25.18 12.51
C LYS A 285 -3.53 -23.97 11.65
N LEU A 286 -2.70 -24.18 10.62
CA LEU A 286 -2.32 -23.12 9.68
C LEU A 286 -3.52 -22.66 8.81
N ALA A 287 -4.33 -23.60 8.34
CA ALA A 287 -5.54 -23.30 7.58
C ALA A 287 -6.57 -22.53 8.43
N LEU A 288 -6.72 -22.87 9.72
CA LEU A 288 -7.58 -22.15 10.66
C LEU A 288 -7.08 -20.72 10.93
N LYS A 289 -5.79 -20.54 11.20
CA LYS A 289 -5.20 -19.21 11.39
C LYS A 289 -5.38 -18.32 10.14
N LYS A 290 -5.25 -18.92 8.95
CA LYS A 290 -5.55 -18.21 7.70
C LYS A 290 -7.03 -17.86 7.56
N ALA A 291 -7.93 -18.77 7.94
CA ALA A 291 -9.36 -18.52 7.90
C ALA A 291 -9.79 -17.40 8.87
N GLU A 292 -9.11 -17.27 10.01
CA GLU A 292 -9.30 -16.18 10.98
C GLU A 292 -8.83 -14.83 10.43
N ASN A 293 -7.69 -14.82 9.73
CA ASN A 293 -7.10 -13.62 9.13
C ASN A 293 -7.72 -13.24 7.78
N ALA A 294 -8.49 -14.12 7.16
CA ALA A 294 -9.15 -13.85 5.88
C ALA A 294 -10.39 -12.98 6.07
N ASP A 295 -10.59 -12.06 5.13
CA ASP A 295 -11.80 -11.27 5.09
C ASP A 295 -13.01 -12.09 4.56
N LEU A 296 -12.75 -13.17 3.80
CA LEU A 296 -13.73 -14.13 3.30
C LEU A 296 -13.10 -15.54 3.17
N ASN A 297 -13.88 -16.54 3.54
CA ASN A 297 -13.52 -17.95 3.41
C ASN A 297 -14.33 -18.59 2.30
N ILE A 298 -13.68 -19.33 1.40
CA ILE A 298 -14.33 -20.20 0.42
C ILE A 298 -14.06 -21.63 0.86
N VAL A 299 -15.09 -22.31 1.37
CA VAL A 299 -15.00 -23.72 1.78
C VAL A 299 -15.42 -24.58 0.61
N VAL A 300 -14.48 -25.30 0.01
CA VAL A 300 -14.69 -26.20 -1.13
C VAL A 300 -14.80 -27.64 -0.64
N ILE A 301 -15.88 -28.34 -0.97
CA ILE A 301 -16.11 -29.75 -0.66
C ILE A 301 -16.54 -30.54 -1.90
N GLU A 302 -16.46 -31.86 -1.82
CA GLU A 302 -16.96 -32.78 -2.86
C GLU A 302 -18.31 -33.40 -2.45
N PRO A 303 -19.12 -33.89 -3.41
CA PRO A 303 -20.40 -34.55 -3.15
C PRO A 303 -20.32 -35.94 -2.52
N LYS A 304 -19.15 -36.37 -2.03
CA LYS A 304 -18.97 -37.66 -1.33
C LYS A 304 -19.21 -37.48 0.17
N SER A 305 -20.02 -38.34 0.77
CA SER A 305 -20.36 -38.30 2.20
C SER A 305 -19.14 -38.50 3.08
N GLY A 306 -18.95 -37.64 4.09
CA GLY A 306 -17.93 -37.80 5.15
C GLY A 306 -16.91 -36.66 5.27
N TYR A 307 -16.86 -35.73 4.31
CA TYR A 307 -15.87 -34.64 4.31
C TYR A 307 -16.32 -33.37 5.05
N PHE A 308 -17.62 -33.22 5.33
CA PHE A 308 -18.15 -32.07 6.06
C PHE A 308 -18.16 -32.34 7.58
N THR A 309 -16.98 -32.38 8.18
CA THR A 309 -16.78 -32.67 9.61
C THR A 309 -16.67 -31.38 10.45
N GLY A 310 -16.65 -31.52 11.79
CA GLY A 310 -16.88 -30.46 12.78
C GLY A 310 -16.13 -29.14 12.58
N VAL A 311 -14.88 -29.16 12.10
CA VAL A 311 -14.08 -27.94 11.88
C VAL A 311 -14.62 -27.12 10.70
N LEU A 312 -14.97 -27.78 9.58
CA LEU A 312 -15.56 -27.10 8.44
C LEU A 312 -16.97 -26.61 8.78
N LYS A 313 -17.78 -27.41 9.49
CA LYS A 313 -19.11 -27.00 9.98
C LYS A 313 -19.05 -25.72 10.82
N GLY A 314 -18.08 -25.59 11.72
CA GLY A 314 -17.89 -24.39 12.54
C GLY A 314 -17.57 -23.13 11.72
N LEU A 315 -16.85 -23.27 10.60
CA LEU A 315 -16.47 -22.15 9.73
C LEU A 315 -17.62 -21.66 8.82
N VAL A 316 -18.54 -22.54 8.43
CA VAL A 316 -19.66 -22.16 7.52
C VAL A 316 -20.75 -21.34 8.21
N ASN A 317 -20.79 -21.31 9.54
CA ASN A 317 -21.76 -20.51 10.31
C ASN A 317 -21.46 -19.00 10.31
N SER A 318 -20.41 -18.54 9.64
CA SER A 318 -20.02 -17.14 9.57
C SER A 318 -20.53 -16.47 8.29
N ASP A 319 -21.02 -15.23 8.38
CA ASP A 319 -21.31 -14.38 7.22
C ASP A 319 -20.08 -14.16 6.31
N ARG A 320 -18.89 -14.47 6.81
CA ARG A 320 -17.61 -14.43 6.09
C ARG A 320 -17.28 -15.74 5.37
N THR A 321 -18.24 -16.64 5.15
CA THR A 321 -17.98 -17.91 4.47
C THR A 321 -18.91 -18.11 3.25
N ILE A 322 -18.35 -18.65 2.17
CA ILE A 322 -19.08 -19.21 1.03
C ILE A 322 -18.80 -20.70 0.99
N LEU A 323 -19.85 -21.52 1.09
CA LEU A 323 -19.75 -22.95 0.89
C LEU A 323 -19.89 -23.28 -0.60
N VAL A 324 -18.92 -24.03 -1.13
CA VAL A 324 -18.84 -24.45 -2.53
C VAL A 324 -18.79 -25.97 -2.60
N VAL A 325 -19.70 -26.56 -3.34
CA VAL A 325 -19.71 -28.00 -3.63
C VAL A 325 -19.17 -28.18 -5.05
N ASN A 326 -17.90 -28.56 -5.16
CA ASN A 326 -17.25 -28.84 -6.43
C ASN A 326 -17.54 -30.27 -6.91
N LYS A 327 -17.30 -30.56 -8.19
CA LYS A 327 -17.60 -31.85 -8.85
C LYS A 327 -19.09 -32.19 -8.84
N SER A 328 -19.96 -31.17 -8.89
CA SER A 328 -21.42 -31.36 -8.96
C SER A 328 -21.88 -32.14 -10.19
N ASP A 329 -21.05 -32.23 -11.23
CA ASP A 329 -21.25 -33.11 -12.38
C ASP A 329 -21.30 -34.61 -12.03
N LEU A 330 -20.83 -35.00 -10.84
CA LEU A 330 -20.87 -36.38 -10.34
C LEU A 330 -22.15 -36.71 -9.54
N GLY A 331 -23.07 -35.75 -9.40
CA GLY A 331 -24.32 -35.90 -8.66
C GLY A 331 -24.23 -35.47 -7.19
N THR A 332 -25.29 -34.83 -6.67
CA THR A 332 -25.31 -34.10 -5.37
C THR A 332 -26.42 -34.57 -4.40
N GLN A 333 -27.24 -35.53 -4.83
CA GLN A 333 -28.48 -35.93 -4.17
C GLN A 333 -28.30 -36.37 -2.71
N ASN A 334 -27.14 -36.94 -2.37
CA ASN A 334 -26.86 -37.47 -1.03
C ASN A 334 -26.51 -36.39 0.01
N ILE A 335 -26.15 -35.17 -0.41
CA ILE A 335 -25.68 -34.09 0.49
C ILE A 335 -26.59 -32.85 0.45
N GLU A 336 -27.52 -32.77 -0.50
CA GLU A 336 -28.41 -31.61 -0.69
C GLU A 336 -29.24 -31.27 0.55
N LYS A 337 -29.84 -32.27 1.20
CA LYS A 337 -30.67 -32.04 2.38
C LYS A 337 -29.87 -31.49 3.57
N GLU A 338 -28.70 -32.06 3.84
CA GLU A 338 -27.82 -31.65 4.96
C GLU A 338 -27.24 -30.24 4.74
N LEU A 339 -26.90 -29.89 3.50
CA LEU A 339 -26.22 -28.64 3.20
C LEU A 339 -27.15 -27.48 2.87
N SER A 340 -28.43 -27.73 2.60
CA SER A 340 -29.42 -26.72 2.21
C SER A 340 -29.46 -25.49 3.13
N ILE A 341 -29.25 -25.69 4.43
CA ILE A 341 -29.21 -24.65 5.47
C ILE A 341 -28.11 -23.61 5.19
N PHE A 342 -27.00 -24.03 4.59
CA PHE A 342 -25.83 -23.20 4.31
C PHE A 342 -25.85 -22.54 2.92
N LYS A 343 -26.89 -22.78 2.12
CA LYS A 343 -27.07 -22.25 0.76
C LYS A 343 -25.80 -22.42 -0.11
N PRO A 344 -25.28 -23.64 -0.29
CA PRO A 344 -24.05 -23.89 -1.03
C PRO A 344 -24.16 -23.52 -2.51
N ILE A 345 -23.03 -23.17 -3.11
CA ILE A 345 -22.90 -23.00 -4.55
C ILE A 345 -22.36 -24.30 -5.14
N TYR A 346 -23.18 -24.98 -5.92
CA TYR A 346 -22.79 -26.18 -6.65
C TYR A 346 -22.08 -25.80 -7.94
N ILE A 347 -20.82 -26.21 -8.08
CA ILE A 347 -19.97 -25.91 -9.24
C ILE A 347 -19.37 -27.18 -9.83
N SER A 348 -18.95 -27.12 -11.08
CA SER A 348 -18.00 -28.08 -11.65
C SER A 348 -16.90 -27.31 -12.34
N ILE A 349 -15.71 -27.31 -11.75
CA ILE A 349 -14.55 -26.63 -12.34
C ILE A 349 -14.18 -27.28 -13.67
N LYS A 350 -14.28 -28.62 -13.75
CA LYS A 350 -13.94 -29.39 -14.95
C LYS A 350 -14.90 -29.13 -16.12
N LYS A 351 -16.17 -28.88 -15.83
CA LYS A 351 -17.22 -28.63 -16.84
C LYS A 351 -17.59 -27.15 -16.97
N GLU A 352 -16.90 -26.28 -16.23
CA GLU A 352 -17.19 -24.85 -16.14
C GLU A 352 -18.63 -24.49 -15.75
N ILE A 353 -19.25 -25.31 -14.90
CA ILE A 353 -20.65 -25.11 -14.47
C ILE A 353 -20.70 -24.20 -13.24
N ASN A 354 -21.55 -23.16 -13.29
CA ASN A 354 -21.87 -22.23 -12.20
C ASN A 354 -20.68 -21.46 -11.60
N LEU A 355 -19.54 -21.39 -12.31
CA LEU A 355 -18.37 -20.64 -11.85
C LEU A 355 -18.64 -19.13 -11.85
N ASP A 356 -19.39 -18.63 -12.85
CA ASP A 356 -19.82 -17.22 -12.88
C ASP A 356 -20.73 -16.86 -11.70
N LYS A 357 -21.58 -17.79 -11.26
CA LYS A 357 -22.40 -17.62 -10.06
C LYS A 357 -21.55 -17.49 -8.81
N LEU A 358 -20.46 -18.27 -8.69
CA LEU A 358 -19.52 -18.15 -7.58
C LEU A 358 -18.84 -16.77 -7.58
N ILE A 359 -18.36 -16.32 -8.74
CA ILE A 359 -17.73 -15.00 -8.90
C ILE A 359 -18.70 -13.88 -8.51
N LEU A 360 -19.95 -13.94 -8.96
CA LEU A 360 -20.99 -12.97 -8.59
C LEU A 360 -21.25 -12.92 -7.08
N VAL A 361 -21.31 -14.08 -6.41
CA VAL A 361 -21.51 -14.12 -4.94
C VAL A 361 -20.29 -13.57 -4.19
N ILE A 362 -19.07 -13.88 -4.65
CA ILE A 362 -17.85 -13.28 -4.10
C ILE A 362 -17.93 -11.76 -4.24
N ARG A 363 -18.25 -11.27 -5.44
CA ARG A 363 -18.39 -9.85 -5.73
C ARG A 363 -19.43 -9.18 -4.84
N ASP A 364 -20.62 -9.74 -4.67
CA ASP A 364 -21.67 -9.10 -3.88
C ASP A 364 -21.27 -9.00 -2.39
N LYS A 365 -20.54 -10.00 -1.87
CA LYS A 365 -19.94 -9.94 -0.53
C LYS A 365 -18.81 -8.90 -0.44
N LEU A 366 -18.02 -8.74 -1.50
CA LEU A 366 -16.99 -7.70 -1.58
C LEU A 366 -17.62 -6.31 -1.64
N LYS A 367 -18.54 -6.06 -2.56
CA LYS A 367 -19.21 -4.77 -2.79
C LYS A 367 -19.78 -4.18 -1.51
N ASN A 368 -20.49 -4.98 -0.71
CA ASN A 368 -21.05 -4.53 0.57
C ASN A 368 -20.01 -4.05 1.59
N LYS A 369 -18.75 -4.47 1.43
CA LYS A 369 -17.62 -4.03 2.27
C LYS A 369 -16.91 -2.79 1.72
N PHE A 370 -17.06 -2.47 0.43
CA PHE A 370 -16.54 -1.24 -0.18
C PHE A 370 -17.49 -0.04 -0.04
N ILE A 371 -18.66 -0.24 0.57
CA ILE A 371 -19.58 0.86 0.90
C ILE A 371 -19.01 1.60 2.12
N SER A 372 -18.03 2.46 1.90
CA SER A 372 -17.73 3.58 2.81
C SER A 372 -17.35 4.83 2.01
N THR A 373 -18.16 5.85 2.26
CA THR A 373 -18.03 7.32 2.12
C THR A 373 -16.73 7.95 1.62
N GLU A 374 -16.91 9.13 1.01
CA GLU A 374 -15.92 10.17 0.64
C GLU A 374 -14.87 10.55 1.71
N ASP A 375 -14.90 9.92 2.89
CA ASP A 375 -14.12 10.21 4.10
C ASP A 375 -13.01 9.18 4.40
N THR A 376 -12.79 8.15 3.55
CA THR A 376 -11.75 7.13 3.78
C THR A 376 -10.35 7.72 3.62
N ILE A 377 -9.79 8.25 4.71
CA ILE A 377 -8.45 8.87 4.73
C ILE A 377 -7.35 7.95 5.29
N ILE A 378 -7.73 6.82 5.89
CA ILE A 378 -6.78 5.87 6.51
C ILE A 378 -6.32 4.87 5.46
N THR A 379 -5.12 5.16 4.96
CA THR A 379 -4.26 4.33 4.11
C THR A 379 -3.85 3.00 4.67
N ARG A 380 -3.25 3.08 5.86
CA ARG A 380 -2.24 2.16 6.38
C ARG A 380 -2.43 1.99 7.88
N GLU A 381 -1.99 0.84 8.40
CA GLU A 381 -2.05 0.57 9.85
C GLU A 381 -1.30 1.65 10.66
N ARG A 382 -0.17 2.19 10.17
CA ARG A 382 0.55 3.28 10.87
C ARG A 382 -0.31 4.54 11.04
N HIS A 383 -1.16 4.87 10.06
CA HIS A 383 -2.03 6.04 10.15
C HIS A 383 -3.05 5.81 11.26
N ARG A 384 -3.66 4.62 11.27
CA ARG A 384 -4.61 4.19 12.30
C ARG A 384 -3.99 4.21 13.69
N GLN A 385 -2.80 3.64 13.86
CA GLN A 385 -2.09 3.61 15.14
C GLN A 385 -1.87 5.02 15.70
N HIS A 386 -1.36 5.94 14.87
CA HIS A 386 -1.15 7.33 15.30
C HIS A 386 -2.46 8.08 15.57
N LEU A 387 -3.52 7.83 14.82
CA LEU A 387 -4.84 8.40 15.12
C LEU A 387 -5.42 7.87 16.42
N SER A 388 -5.29 6.57 16.69
CA SER A 388 -5.73 5.96 17.96
C SER A 388 -4.96 6.52 19.15
N GLN A 389 -3.63 6.66 19.03
CA GLN A 389 -2.79 7.28 20.07
C GLN A 389 -3.12 8.76 20.25
N CYS A 390 -3.39 9.48 19.16
CA CYS A 390 -3.87 10.87 19.23
C CYS A 390 -5.16 10.97 20.04
N VAL A 391 -6.14 10.10 19.77
CA VAL A 391 -7.39 10.04 20.54
C VAL A 391 -7.14 9.73 22.01
N GLU A 392 -6.30 8.74 22.33
CA GLU A 392 -5.96 8.38 23.72
C GLU A 392 -5.39 9.58 24.49
N HIS A 393 -4.48 10.35 23.88
CA HIS A 393 -3.95 11.57 24.49
C HIS A 393 -5.02 12.67 24.63
N LEU A 394 -5.92 12.83 23.65
CA LEU A 394 -7.03 13.79 23.77
C LEU A 394 -8.01 13.40 24.88
N GLU A 395 -8.27 12.11 25.10
CA GLU A 395 -9.07 11.62 26.22
C GLU A 395 -8.39 11.90 27.57
N ASN A 396 -7.09 11.64 27.67
CA ASN A 396 -6.30 11.96 28.88
C ASN A 396 -6.31 13.47 29.18
N PHE A 397 -6.21 14.31 28.14
CA PHE A 397 -6.32 15.75 28.25
C PHE A 397 -7.69 16.19 28.79
N GLU A 398 -8.79 15.66 28.25
CA GLU A 398 -10.15 16.01 28.68
C GLU A 398 -10.41 15.67 30.16
N ASN A 399 -9.88 14.54 30.62
CA ASN A 399 -10.04 14.05 31.99
C ASN A 399 -9.28 14.88 33.05
N LYS A 400 -8.30 15.70 32.64
CA LYS A 400 -7.51 16.57 33.54
C LYS A 400 -8.26 17.88 33.79
N ASN A 401 -8.82 18.03 34.99
CA ASN A 401 -9.67 19.17 35.37
C ASN A 401 -9.10 20.06 36.47
N SER A 402 -7.97 19.68 37.09
CA SER A 402 -7.40 20.42 38.22
C SER A 402 -6.31 21.39 37.76
N GLU A 403 -6.16 22.53 38.44
CA GLU A 403 -5.11 23.51 38.14
C GLU A 403 -3.69 22.91 38.28
N GLY A 404 -3.52 21.89 39.13
CA GLY A 404 -2.25 21.17 39.29
C GLY A 404 -1.92 20.19 38.16
N ASP A 405 -2.80 20.00 37.19
CA ASP A 405 -2.60 19.08 36.06
C ASP A 405 -2.32 19.81 34.73
N PHE A 406 -2.19 21.15 34.71
CA PHE A 406 -1.98 21.90 33.47
C PHE A 406 -0.73 21.46 32.70
N ASP A 407 0.40 21.23 33.38
CA ASP A 407 1.63 20.74 32.75
C ASP A 407 1.41 19.37 32.08
N LYS A 408 0.69 18.48 32.76
CA LYS A 408 0.37 17.15 32.23
C LYS A 408 -0.64 17.21 31.09
N ALA A 409 -1.53 18.20 31.10
CA ALA A 409 -2.52 18.41 30.05
C ALA A 409 -1.86 19.00 28.79
N ALA A 410 -0.93 19.94 28.95
CA ALA A 410 -0.10 20.46 27.86
C ALA A 410 0.71 19.33 27.21
N GLU A 411 1.28 18.43 28.01
CA GLU A 411 2.05 17.29 27.48
C GLU A 411 1.19 16.34 26.64
N ASP A 412 -0.03 16.01 27.07
CA ASP A 412 -0.93 15.20 26.23
C ASP A 412 -1.26 15.88 24.90
N LEU A 413 -1.50 17.20 24.89
CA LEU A 413 -1.72 17.93 23.64
C LEU A 413 -0.48 17.92 22.74
N ARG A 414 0.73 18.01 23.30
CA ARG A 414 2.00 17.86 22.55
C ARG A 414 2.09 16.47 21.92
N LEU A 415 1.80 15.42 22.68
CA LEU A 415 1.83 14.03 22.21
C LEU A 415 0.76 13.78 21.13
N ALA A 416 -0.47 14.24 21.34
CA ALA A 416 -1.55 14.18 20.34
C ALA A 416 -1.16 14.87 19.02
N THR A 417 -0.57 16.07 19.13
CA THR A 417 -0.08 16.86 17.98
C THR A 417 1.08 16.17 17.26
N ARG A 418 2.00 15.57 18.02
CA ARG A 418 3.15 14.81 17.52
C ARG A 418 2.70 13.60 16.70
N HIS A 419 1.69 12.86 17.15
CA HIS A 419 1.12 11.73 16.39
C HIS A 419 0.54 12.15 15.04
N LEU A 420 -0.22 13.26 14.99
CA LEU A 420 -0.65 13.82 13.69
C LEU A 420 0.53 14.24 12.83
N GLY A 421 1.57 14.82 13.44
CA GLY A 421 2.83 15.18 12.79
C GLY A 421 3.56 13.99 12.16
N MET A 422 3.55 12.81 12.79
CA MET A 422 4.14 11.58 12.26
C MET A 422 3.39 11.05 11.03
N ILE A 423 2.08 11.27 10.92
CA ILE A 423 1.28 10.88 9.74
C ILE A 423 1.72 11.68 8.51
N VAL A 424 1.75 13.01 8.62
CA VAL A 424 2.10 13.93 7.51
C VAL A 424 3.61 14.02 7.24
N GLY A 425 4.44 13.53 8.16
CA GLY A 425 5.90 13.52 8.05
C GLY A 425 6.56 14.84 8.48
N LYS A 426 6.07 15.46 9.55
CA LYS A 426 6.60 16.70 10.14
C LYS A 426 7.49 16.48 11.36
N VAL A 427 7.49 15.28 11.94
CA VAL A 427 8.22 14.94 13.18
C VAL A 427 8.76 13.51 13.09
N ASP A 428 10.00 13.30 13.55
CA ASP A 428 10.64 11.99 13.82
C ASP A 428 10.40 10.92 12.77
N VAL A 429 10.69 11.27 11.52
CA VAL A 429 10.45 10.41 10.36
C VAL A 429 11.59 9.44 10.07
N GLU A 430 12.82 9.68 10.55
CA GLU A 430 14.03 8.99 10.09
C GLU A 430 13.93 7.46 10.13
N GLU A 431 13.40 6.91 11.24
CA GLU A 431 13.21 5.47 11.42
C GLU A 431 12.14 4.87 10.49
N ILE A 432 11.15 5.69 10.09
CA ILE A 432 10.04 5.29 9.23
C ILE A 432 10.40 5.44 7.74
N LEU A 433 11.30 6.38 7.40
CA LEU A 433 11.72 6.58 6.00
C LEU A 433 12.35 5.30 5.44
N GLY A 434 13.13 4.57 6.25
CA GLY A 434 13.76 3.32 5.83
C GLY A 434 12.73 2.28 5.37
N SER A 435 11.73 1.99 6.19
CA SER A 435 10.70 1.00 5.84
C SER A 435 9.83 1.45 4.68
N ILE A 436 9.42 2.72 4.63
CA ILE A 436 8.57 3.24 3.56
C ILE A 436 9.28 3.19 2.21
N PHE A 437 10.52 3.66 2.11
CA PHE A 437 11.21 3.78 0.82
C PHE A 437 11.87 2.49 0.36
N ASN A 438 12.16 1.54 1.26
CA ASN A 438 12.65 0.22 0.87
C ASN A 438 11.61 -0.58 0.06
N ASP A 439 10.32 -0.31 0.26
CA ASP A 439 9.23 -0.94 -0.50
C ASP A 439 9.06 -0.34 -1.92
N PHE A 440 9.79 0.72 -2.26
CA PHE A 440 9.73 1.35 -3.58
C PHE A 440 10.70 0.68 -4.55
N CYS A 441 10.38 0.74 -5.85
CA CYS A 441 11.32 0.32 -6.88
C CYS A 441 12.57 1.21 -6.91
N ILE A 442 13.70 0.64 -7.33
CA ILE A 442 14.89 1.40 -7.71
C ILE A 442 14.53 2.30 -8.91
N GLY A 443 14.95 3.57 -8.88
CA GLY A 443 14.65 4.54 -9.93
C GLY A 443 13.42 5.43 -9.69
N LYS A 444 12.84 5.34 -8.50
CA LYS A 444 11.73 6.16 -8.01
C LYS A 444 12.10 7.00 -6.82
#